data_AF-W5VYL6-F1
#
_entry.id   AF-W5VYL6-F1
#
_cell.length_a   1.000
_cell.length_b   1.000
_cell.length_c   1.000
_cell.angle_alpha   90.00
_cell.angle_beta   90.00
_cell.angle_gamma   90.00
#
_symmetry.space_group_name_H-M   'P 1'
#
loop_
_entity.id
_entity.type
_entity.pdbx_description
1 polymer ?
#
loop_
_entity_poly.entity_id
_entity_poly.type
_entity_poly.pdbx_seq_one_letter_code
_entity_poly.pdbx_strand_id
1 'polypeptide(L)'
;MSRPAGNTAAGNTAAVHKNANALPTRAVPAIELPAPADQLAAQAVERLGWKGVVLPQLTLLGRKVVVVAELLPDAHAERLCFGCGPVVDRTTVATWVWPELAGRVPPPAIRIVGVVAVAKHWRTGLASAVPFALHGDAAVVLPSSVALTDDYLTNCLPRARRYGVSVVTADPDGSVSMDLAGPQEHLPAEQTAVSRWVNEVVYEQVLATAS
;
A
#
# COMPACT_ATOMS: atom_id res chain seq x y z
N MET A 1 49.56 -12.57 63.41
CA MET A 1 50.24 -13.75 62.86
C MET A 1 49.20 -14.84 62.67
N SER A 2 49.04 -15.54 61.55
CA SER A 2 49.59 -15.35 60.18
C SER A 2 48.67 -16.05 59.16
N ARG A 3 48.70 -15.64 57.88
CA ARG A 3 48.08 -16.39 56.76
C ARG A 3 49.05 -17.47 56.25
N PRO A 4 48.53 -18.59 55.73
CA PRO A 4 48.49 -18.83 54.27
C PRO A 4 47.11 -19.34 53.79
N ALA A 5 46.90 -19.86 52.57
CA ALA A 5 47.15 -19.33 51.21
C ALA A 5 47.06 -20.50 50.18
N GLY A 6 46.18 -20.40 49.17
CA GLY A 6 46.08 -21.35 48.04
C GLY A 6 45.39 -22.69 48.33
N ASN A 7 44.88 -23.45 47.33
CA ASN A 7 44.67 -23.11 45.91
C ASN A 7 43.54 -23.99 45.27
N THR A 8 43.14 -23.67 44.04
CA THR A 8 42.30 -24.40 43.05
C THR A 8 42.16 -25.93 43.20
N ALA A 9 41.06 -26.60 42.84
CA ALA A 9 39.71 -26.22 42.33
C ALA A 9 38.80 -27.50 42.41
N ALA A 10 37.76 -27.84 41.63
CA ALA A 10 37.13 -27.32 40.40
C ALA A 10 35.70 -27.91 40.20
N GLY A 11 34.98 -27.47 39.15
CA GLY A 11 33.94 -28.28 38.47
C GLY A 11 32.54 -28.36 39.11
N ASN A 12 31.68 -27.36 38.86
CA ASN A 12 30.24 -27.47 39.10
C ASN A 12 29.49 -27.59 37.76
N THR A 13 28.76 -28.69 37.59
CA THR A 13 28.16 -29.10 36.30
C THR A 13 26.92 -28.28 35.93
N ALA A 14 26.83 -27.85 34.67
CA ALA A 14 25.66 -27.12 34.17
C ALA A 14 24.46 -28.06 33.91
N ALA A 15 23.41 -27.97 34.73
CA ALA A 15 22.13 -28.66 34.51
C ALA A 15 21.17 -27.78 33.69
N VAL A 16 21.39 -27.71 32.37
CA VAL A 16 20.49 -26.98 31.46
C VAL A 16 19.22 -27.81 31.22
N HIS A 17 18.10 -27.42 31.83
CA HIS A 17 16.78 -28.00 31.57
C HIS A 17 16.23 -27.60 30.19
N LYS A 18 16.78 -28.20 29.12
CA LYS A 18 16.13 -28.27 27.82
C LYS A 18 15.01 -29.32 27.88
N ASN A 19 13.76 -28.86 27.91
CA ASN A 19 12.59 -29.64 27.46
C ASN A 19 11.40 -28.71 27.15
N ALA A 20 11.64 -27.71 26.30
CA ALA A 20 10.58 -26.98 25.64
C ALA A 20 10.08 -27.83 24.45
N ASN A 21 9.03 -28.62 24.65
CA ASN A 21 8.38 -29.39 23.59
C ASN A 21 7.70 -28.44 22.61
N ALA A 22 8.45 -27.99 21.60
CA ALA A 22 7.90 -27.24 20.48
C ALA A 22 6.96 -28.16 19.68
N LEU A 23 5.65 -27.91 19.82
CA LEU A 23 4.65 -28.52 18.95
C LEU A 23 5.00 -28.19 17.49
N PRO A 24 4.88 -29.14 16.55
CA PRO A 24 5.21 -28.88 15.16
C PRO A 24 4.25 -27.82 14.61
N THR A 25 4.76 -26.62 14.33
CA THR A 25 4.04 -25.61 13.57
C THR A 25 3.63 -26.23 12.24
N ARG A 26 2.33 -26.53 12.10
CA ARG A 26 1.76 -27.03 10.84
C ARG A 26 2.16 -26.06 9.73
N ALA A 27 3.03 -26.52 8.83
CA ALA A 27 3.50 -25.72 7.72
C ALA A 27 2.31 -25.42 6.80
N VAL A 28 1.68 -24.26 7.01
CA VAL A 28 0.71 -23.71 6.08
C VAL A 28 1.48 -23.47 4.78
N PRO A 29 1.07 -24.05 3.64
CA PRO A 29 1.76 -23.82 2.38
C PRO A 29 1.80 -22.32 2.09
N ALA A 30 2.95 -21.83 1.64
CA ALA A 30 3.14 -20.41 1.36
C ALA A 30 2.12 -19.98 0.30
N ILE A 31 1.19 -19.10 0.66
CA ILE A 31 0.17 -18.61 -0.28
C ILE A 31 0.88 -17.88 -1.41
N GLU A 32 0.54 -18.20 -2.65
CA GLU A 32 1.14 -17.61 -3.85
C GLU A 32 0.15 -16.66 -4.53
N LEU A 33 0.66 -15.77 -5.39
CA LEU A 33 -0.20 -14.96 -6.25
C LEU A 33 -0.39 -15.75 -7.56
N PRO A 34 -1.62 -15.90 -8.07
CA PRO A 34 -1.87 -16.71 -9.28
C PRO A 34 -1.31 -16.08 -10.56
N ALA A 35 -1.03 -14.77 -10.55
CA ALA A 35 -0.41 -14.04 -11.66
C ALA A 35 0.45 -12.86 -11.11
N PRO A 36 1.29 -12.22 -11.95
CA PRO A 36 2.05 -11.03 -11.56
C PRO A 36 1.18 -9.91 -10.99
N ALA A 37 1.73 -9.14 -10.04
CA ALA A 37 0.98 -8.14 -9.30
C ALA A 37 0.37 -7.05 -10.21
N ASP A 38 1.11 -6.58 -11.21
CA ASP A 38 0.63 -5.53 -12.13
C ASP A 38 -0.53 -6.05 -13.01
N GLN A 39 -0.48 -7.32 -13.45
CA GLN A 39 -1.57 -7.96 -14.20
C GLN A 39 -2.82 -8.16 -13.34
N LEU A 40 -2.65 -8.57 -12.08
CA LEU A 40 -3.77 -8.71 -11.13
C LEU A 40 -4.39 -7.36 -10.77
N ALA A 41 -3.58 -6.31 -10.65
CA ALA A 41 -4.05 -4.96 -10.40
C ALA A 41 -4.79 -4.39 -11.61
N ALA A 42 -4.26 -4.53 -12.84
CA ALA A 42 -4.91 -4.05 -14.06
C ALA A 42 -6.32 -4.66 -14.24
N GLN A 43 -6.47 -5.97 -14.11
CA GLN A 43 -7.79 -6.61 -14.15
C GLN A 43 -8.71 -6.15 -13.00
N ALA A 44 -8.17 -5.92 -11.80
CA ALA A 44 -8.96 -5.42 -10.67
C ALA A 44 -9.49 -4.00 -10.94
N VAL A 45 -8.68 -3.13 -11.54
CA VAL A 45 -9.08 -1.78 -11.98
C VAL A 45 -10.22 -1.84 -12.99
N GLU A 46 -10.13 -2.72 -13.98
CA GLU A 46 -11.22 -2.97 -14.95
C GLU A 46 -12.50 -3.45 -14.27
N ARG A 47 -12.41 -4.40 -13.31
CA ARG A 47 -13.58 -4.88 -12.54
C ARG A 47 -14.21 -3.81 -11.65
N LEU A 48 -13.40 -2.88 -11.12
CA LEU A 48 -13.84 -1.76 -10.28
C LEU A 48 -14.39 -0.58 -11.11
N GLY A 49 -14.28 -0.63 -12.44
CA GLY A 49 -14.76 0.45 -13.33
C GLY A 49 -13.95 1.75 -13.22
N TRP A 50 -12.78 1.71 -12.58
CA TRP A 50 -11.90 2.86 -12.41
C TRP A 50 -11.31 3.29 -13.75
N LYS A 51 -11.21 4.60 -13.96
CA LYS A 51 -10.70 5.23 -15.18
C LYS A 51 -9.31 5.85 -14.94
N GLY A 52 -8.57 6.08 -16.02
CA GLY A 52 -7.22 6.66 -15.98
C GLY A 52 -6.13 5.68 -16.40
N VAL A 53 -4.88 6.10 -16.20
CA VAL A 53 -3.67 5.31 -16.46
C VAL A 53 -3.38 4.44 -15.24
N VAL A 54 -3.20 3.13 -15.46
CA VAL A 54 -2.68 2.21 -14.46
C VAL A 54 -1.15 2.29 -14.46
N LEU A 55 -0.56 2.76 -13.36
CA LEU A 55 0.88 2.86 -13.22
C LEU A 55 1.53 1.51 -12.83
N PRO A 56 2.76 1.21 -13.25
CA PRO A 56 3.53 0.08 -12.72
C PRO A 56 3.65 0.13 -11.19
N GLN A 57 3.81 -1.03 -10.53
CA GLN A 57 3.94 -1.08 -9.07
C GLN A 57 5.09 -0.21 -8.55
N LEU A 58 4.72 0.81 -7.78
CA LEU A 58 5.64 1.74 -7.13
C LEU A 58 5.57 1.63 -5.59
N THR A 59 6.50 2.29 -4.91
CA THR A 59 6.53 2.36 -3.43
C THR A 59 6.14 3.75 -2.96
N LEU A 60 4.90 3.93 -2.53
CA LEU A 60 4.39 5.16 -1.92
C LEU A 60 4.21 4.97 -0.42
N LEU A 61 4.61 5.96 0.40
CA LEU A 61 4.46 5.93 1.86
C LEU A 61 5.02 4.64 2.53
N GLY A 62 6.04 4.01 1.92
CA GLY A 62 6.60 2.73 2.38
C GLY A 62 5.76 1.50 2.05
N ARG A 63 4.79 1.60 1.13
CA ARG A 63 3.90 0.53 0.67
C ARG A 63 4.06 0.28 -0.82
N LYS A 64 4.17 -0.99 -1.22
CA LYS A 64 4.08 -1.42 -2.62
C LYS A 64 2.63 -1.39 -3.06
N VAL A 65 2.32 -0.56 -4.05
CA VAL A 65 0.96 -0.36 -4.57
C VAL A 65 0.99 -0.11 -6.08
N VAL A 66 -0.12 -0.40 -6.74
CA VAL A 66 -0.45 0.07 -8.09
C VAL A 66 -1.41 1.24 -7.94
N VAL A 67 -1.19 2.32 -8.70
CA VAL A 67 -2.01 3.54 -8.62
C VAL A 67 -2.70 3.76 -9.96
N VAL A 68 -3.97 4.18 -9.91
CA VAL A 68 -4.71 4.64 -11.08
C VAL A 68 -4.88 6.15 -10.99
N ALA A 69 -4.49 6.87 -12.03
CA ALA A 69 -4.56 8.32 -12.08
C ALA A 69 -5.03 8.84 -13.44
N GLU A 70 -5.81 9.91 -13.43
CA GLU A 70 -6.16 10.68 -14.61
C GLU A 70 -5.32 11.96 -14.66
N LEU A 71 -4.74 12.26 -15.83
CA LEU A 71 -4.12 13.56 -16.10
C LEU A 71 -5.21 14.63 -16.21
N LEU A 72 -5.04 15.77 -15.55
CA LEU A 72 -5.95 16.91 -15.62
C LEU A 72 -5.42 17.88 -16.71
N PRO A 73 -6.02 17.92 -17.92
CA PRO A 73 -5.37 18.53 -19.08
C PRO A 73 -5.07 20.02 -18.90
N ASP A 74 -5.98 20.78 -18.32
CA ASP A 74 -5.83 22.23 -18.13
C ASP A 74 -4.69 22.54 -17.15
N ALA A 75 -4.63 21.83 -16.02
CA ALA A 75 -3.58 21.98 -15.01
C ALA A 75 -2.21 21.49 -15.51
N HIS A 76 -2.18 20.46 -16.36
CA HIS A 76 -0.98 20.01 -17.05
C HIS A 76 -0.50 21.04 -18.09
N ALA A 77 -1.41 21.60 -18.89
CA ALA A 77 -1.09 22.63 -19.88
C ALA A 77 -0.61 23.93 -19.22
N GLU A 78 -1.24 24.38 -18.13
CA GLU A 78 -0.78 25.51 -17.31
C GLU A 78 0.66 25.28 -16.84
N ARG A 79 0.94 24.09 -16.28
CA ARG A 79 2.29 23.70 -15.87
C ARG A 79 3.31 23.73 -17.02
N LEU A 80 2.97 23.22 -18.20
CA LEU A 80 3.84 23.28 -19.37
C LEU A 80 4.13 24.73 -19.78
N CYS A 81 3.12 25.59 -19.83
CA CYS A 81 3.26 27.01 -20.15
C CYS A 81 4.18 27.77 -19.17
N PHE A 82 4.20 27.39 -17.89
CA PHE A 82 5.10 27.96 -16.87
C PHE A 82 6.40 27.16 -16.64
N GLY A 83 6.67 26.10 -17.42
CA GLY A 83 7.85 25.25 -17.27
C GLY A 83 7.91 24.44 -15.95
N CYS A 84 6.77 24.28 -15.27
CA CYS A 84 6.68 23.62 -13.97
C CYS A 84 6.47 22.11 -14.11
N GLY A 85 7.54 21.33 -14.01
CA GLY A 85 7.48 19.86 -13.96
C GLY A 85 6.79 19.30 -12.69
N PRO A 86 6.79 17.97 -12.51
CA PRO A 86 6.54 17.34 -11.21
C PRO A 86 7.60 17.75 -10.18
N VAL A 87 7.22 17.88 -8.90
CA VAL A 87 8.15 18.24 -7.82
C VAL A 87 8.14 17.17 -6.73
N VAL A 88 9.05 16.20 -6.82
CA VAL A 88 9.09 15.04 -5.90
C VAL A 88 9.85 15.28 -4.59
N ASP A 89 10.54 16.42 -4.42
CA ASP A 89 11.09 16.80 -3.11
C ASP A 89 9.97 17.14 -2.12
N ARG A 90 9.85 16.30 -1.10
CA ARG A 90 8.88 16.43 -0.02
C ARG A 90 9.08 17.71 0.81
N THR A 91 10.29 18.26 0.87
CA THR A 91 10.58 19.47 1.64
C THR A 91 9.98 20.69 0.95
N THR A 92 10.23 20.84 -0.35
CA THR A 92 9.67 21.88 -1.21
C THR A 92 8.14 21.80 -1.21
N VAL A 93 7.55 20.62 -1.44
CA VAL A 93 6.08 20.46 -1.46
C VAL A 93 5.46 20.73 -0.08
N ALA A 94 6.18 20.49 1.03
CA ALA A 94 5.68 20.81 2.36
C ALA A 94 5.56 22.34 2.62
N THR A 95 6.21 23.19 1.83
CA THR A 95 5.97 24.65 1.88
C THR A 95 4.68 25.06 1.19
N TRP A 96 4.15 24.27 0.25
CA TRP A 96 3.02 24.66 -0.61
C TRP A 96 1.67 24.75 0.10
N VAL A 97 1.58 24.23 1.32
CA VAL A 97 0.41 24.36 2.20
C VAL A 97 0.49 25.57 3.14
N TRP A 98 1.54 26.39 3.04
CA TRP A 98 1.68 27.63 3.82
C TRP A 98 0.76 28.72 3.20
N PRO A 99 0.01 29.49 4.01
CA PRO A 99 -0.90 30.54 3.51
C PRO A 99 -0.22 31.56 2.57
N GLU A 100 1.06 31.84 2.78
CA GLU A 100 1.88 32.77 1.99
C GLU A 100 2.08 32.31 0.53
N LEU A 101 1.91 31.02 0.26
CA LEU A 101 2.01 30.42 -1.07
C LEU A 101 0.64 30.03 -1.67
N ALA A 102 -0.47 30.33 -0.99
CA ALA A 102 -1.82 30.08 -1.51
C ALA A 102 -2.03 30.80 -2.86
N GLY A 103 -2.45 30.05 -3.88
CA GLY A 103 -2.61 30.56 -5.25
C GLY A 103 -1.30 30.91 -5.98
N ARG A 104 -0.12 30.52 -5.44
CA ARG A 104 1.21 30.75 -6.04
C ARG A 104 1.99 29.48 -6.34
N VAL A 105 1.40 28.32 -6.05
CA VAL A 105 1.98 26.99 -6.28
C VAL A 105 1.37 26.37 -7.53
N PRO A 106 2.09 25.50 -8.27
CA PRO A 106 1.53 24.85 -9.45
C PRO A 106 0.21 24.12 -9.13
N PRO A 107 -0.78 24.07 -10.04
CA PRO A 107 -2.00 23.30 -9.82
C PRO A 107 -1.68 21.80 -9.74
N PRO A 108 -2.45 20.97 -9.01
CA PRO A 108 -2.31 19.52 -9.06
C PRO A 108 -2.65 19.04 -10.48
N ALA A 109 -1.70 18.38 -11.15
CA ALA A 109 -1.82 18.04 -12.57
C ALA A 109 -2.45 16.65 -12.82
N ILE A 110 -2.69 15.87 -11.75
CA ILE A 110 -3.38 14.58 -11.82
C ILE A 110 -4.47 14.50 -10.76
N ARG A 111 -5.50 13.68 -11.03
CA ARG A 111 -6.44 13.15 -10.04
C ARG A 111 -6.12 11.68 -9.80
N ILE A 112 -5.84 11.32 -8.55
CA ILE A 112 -5.78 9.90 -8.16
C ILE A 112 -7.21 9.38 -8.15
N VAL A 113 -7.44 8.29 -8.87
CA VAL A 113 -8.77 7.64 -8.96
C VAL A 113 -8.86 6.56 -7.90
N GLY A 114 -7.84 5.71 -7.81
CA GLY A 114 -7.73 4.74 -6.73
C GLY A 114 -6.37 4.06 -6.64
N VAL A 115 -6.18 3.29 -5.57
CA VAL A 115 -4.93 2.60 -5.24
C VAL A 115 -5.20 1.13 -4.91
N VAL A 116 -4.49 0.23 -5.59
CA VAL A 116 -4.61 -1.23 -5.45
C VAL A 116 -3.39 -1.80 -4.72
N ALA A 117 -3.63 -2.57 -3.65
CA ALA A 117 -2.59 -3.36 -2.99
C ALA A 117 -2.82 -4.87 -3.22
N VAL A 118 -2.00 -5.47 -4.09
CA VAL A 118 -2.01 -6.92 -4.35
C VAL A 118 -1.19 -7.63 -3.27
N ALA A 119 -1.78 -8.59 -2.56
CA ALA A 119 -1.13 -9.22 -1.41
C ALA A 119 -1.51 -10.70 -1.21
N LYS A 120 -0.51 -11.51 -0.82
CA LYS A 120 -0.69 -12.92 -0.41
C LYS A 120 -1.54 -13.08 0.87
N HIS A 121 -1.70 -12.02 1.67
CA HIS A 121 -2.42 -12.03 2.94
C HIS A 121 -3.22 -10.74 3.14
N TRP A 122 -4.46 -10.86 3.61
CA TRP A 122 -5.37 -9.71 3.75
C TRP A 122 -4.85 -8.64 4.72
N ARG A 123 -4.16 -9.04 5.81
CA ARG A 123 -3.56 -8.11 6.79
C ARG A 123 -2.55 -7.18 6.12
N THR A 124 -1.72 -7.72 5.23
CA THR A 124 -0.72 -6.97 4.46
C THR A 124 -1.36 -6.11 3.37
N GLY A 125 -2.41 -6.61 2.73
CA GLY A 125 -3.23 -5.86 1.76
C GLY A 125 -3.84 -4.62 2.40
N LEU A 126 -4.67 -4.78 3.44
CA LEU A 126 -5.31 -3.65 4.12
C LEU A 126 -4.29 -2.70 4.74
N ALA A 127 -3.21 -3.18 5.36
CA ALA A 127 -2.15 -2.32 5.89
C ALA A 127 -1.43 -1.49 4.82
N SER A 128 -1.53 -1.89 3.54
CA SER A 128 -0.97 -1.19 2.39
C SER A 128 -1.99 -0.28 1.68
N ALA A 129 -3.25 -0.69 1.56
CA ALA A 129 -4.31 0.07 0.89
C ALA A 129 -4.97 1.15 1.75
N VAL A 130 -5.25 0.88 3.04
CA VAL A 130 -6.00 1.79 3.93
C VAL A 130 -5.41 3.22 4.01
N PRO A 131 -4.08 3.45 4.02
CA PRO A 131 -3.52 4.81 4.02
C PRO A 131 -3.93 5.66 2.81
N PHE A 132 -4.31 5.05 1.69
CA PHE A 132 -4.64 5.75 0.44
C PHE A 132 -6.14 6.05 0.27
N ALA A 133 -7.01 5.56 1.17
CA ALA A 133 -8.44 5.92 1.20
C ALA A 133 -8.69 7.42 1.49
N LEU A 134 -7.64 8.18 1.83
CA LEU A 134 -7.65 9.65 1.95
C LEU A 134 -7.18 10.37 0.67
N HIS A 135 -6.93 9.64 -0.43
CA HIS A 135 -6.37 10.17 -1.68
C HIS A 135 -7.19 9.77 -2.93
N GLY A 136 -8.03 8.76 -2.83
CA GLY A 136 -8.92 8.23 -3.86
C GLY A 136 -9.57 6.94 -3.34
N ASP A 137 -10.13 6.12 -4.22
CA ASP A 137 -10.56 4.77 -3.82
C ASP A 137 -9.38 3.90 -3.35
N ALA A 138 -9.68 2.90 -2.51
CA ALA A 138 -8.71 1.92 -2.05
C ALA A 138 -9.23 0.50 -2.31
N ALA A 139 -8.36 -0.37 -2.85
CA ALA A 139 -8.68 -1.77 -3.10
C ALA A 139 -7.55 -2.71 -2.68
N VAL A 140 -7.89 -3.94 -2.34
CA VAL A 140 -6.94 -5.04 -2.17
C VAL A 140 -7.27 -6.19 -3.13
N VAL A 141 -6.25 -6.79 -3.71
CA VAL A 141 -6.37 -8.03 -4.48
C VAL A 141 -5.73 -9.17 -3.71
N LEU A 142 -6.50 -10.23 -3.47
CA LEU A 142 -6.12 -11.38 -2.65
C LEU A 142 -6.37 -12.68 -3.42
N PRO A 143 -5.51 -13.71 -3.32
CA PRO A 143 -5.81 -15.04 -3.86
C PRO A 143 -7.13 -15.57 -3.27
N SER A 144 -7.99 -16.21 -4.08
CA SER A 144 -9.30 -16.72 -3.63
C SER A 144 -9.18 -17.76 -2.50
N SER A 145 -8.05 -18.46 -2.41
CA SER A 145 -7.70 -19.31 -1.26
C SER A 145 -7.65 -18.59 0.10
N VAL A 146 -7.52 -17.25 0.11
CA VAL A 146 -7.63 -16.42 1.32
C VAL A 146 -9.10 -16.18 1.66
N ALA A 147 -9.96 -15.96 0.67
CA ALA A 147 -11.38 -15.64 0.86
C ALA A 147 -12.18 -16.81 1.47
N LEU A 148 -11.76 -18.05 1.21
CA LEU A 148 -12.36 -19.28 1.74
C LEU A 148 -12.03 -19.57 3.23
N THR A 149 -11.57 -18.57 4.01
CA THR A 149 -11.15 -18.76 5.40
C THR A 149 -12.06 -18.06 6.41
N ASP A 150 -12.24 -18.67 7.59
CA ASP A 150 -13.00 -18.05 8.69
C ASP A 150 -12.41 -16.70 9.12
N ASP A 151 -11.09 -16.59 9.19
CA ASP A 151 -10.38 -15.33 9.49
C ASP A 151 -10.65 -14.23 8.43
N TYR A 152 -10.93 -14.60 7.18
CA TYR A 152 -11.35 -13.63 6.17
C TYR A 152 -12.77 -13.11 6.42
N LEU A 153 -13.73 -14.01 6.67
CA LEU A 153 -15.12 -13.63 6.94
C LEU A 153 -15.27 -12.86 8.26
N THR A 154 -14.56 -13.28 9.32
CA THR A 154 -14.65 -12.70 10.66
C THR A 154 -13.78 -11.45 10.85
N ASN A 155 -12.62 -11.35 10.19
CA ASN A 155 -11.69 -10.25 10.41
C ASN A 155 -11.36 -9.42 9.16
N CYS A 156 -11.29 -9.97 7.95
CA CYS A 156 -11.01 -9.18 6.75
C CYS A 156 -12.20 -8.31 6.35
N LEU A 157 -13.34 -8.92 5.99
CA LEU A 157 -14.49 -8.20 5.44
C LEU A 157 -15.03 -7.09 6.36
N PRO A 158 -15.16 -7.27 7.68
CA PRO A 158 -15.61 -6.19 8.57
C PRO A 158 -14.63 -5.02 8.64
N ARG A 159 -13.31 -5.28 8.53
CA ARG A 159 -12.28 -4.23 8.51
C ARG A 159 -12.23 -3.51 7.17
N ALA A 160 -12.31 -4.26 6.06
CA ALA A 160 -12.37 -3.70 4.72
C ALA A 160 -13.56 -2.73 4.58
N ARG A 161 -14.77 -3.15 5.00
CA ARG A 161 -15.95 -2.28 5.11
C ARG A 161 -15.71 -1.06 6.00
N ARG A 162 -15.15 -1.24 7.20
CA ARG A 162 -14.89 -0.14 8.14
C ARG A 162 -13.91 0.92 7.60
N TYR A 163 -12.98 0.53 6.74
CA TYR A 163 -12.00 1.44 6.14
C TYR A 163 -12.36 1.89 4.71
N GLY A 164 -13.53 1.52 4.18
CA GLY A 164 -13.95 1.86 2.83
C GLY A 164 -13.11 1.19 1.72
N VAL A 165 -12.50 0.04 1.99
CA VAL A 165 -11.60 -0.65 1.05
C VAL A 165 -12.35 -1.76 0.30
N SER A 166 -12.33 -1.70 -1.03
CA SER A 166 -12.81 -2.78 -1.91
C SER A 166 -11.95 -4.03 -1.78
N VAL A 167 -12.55 -5.22 -1.89
CA VAL A 167 -11.84 -6.51 -1.95
C VAL A 167 -12.16 -7.23 -3.24
N VAL A 168 -11.10 -7.50 -4.00
CA VAL A 168 -11.10 -8.28 -5.23
C VAL A 168 -10.38 -9.60 -4.95
N THR A 169 -10.96 -10.72 -5.36
CA THR A 169 -10.34 -12.04 -5.31
C THR A 169 -9.72 -12.39 -6.65
N ALA A 170 -8.58 -13.09 -6.63
CA ALA A 170 -7.90 -13.60 -7.80
C ALA A 170 -7.86 -15.13 -7.76
N ASP A 171 -8.41 -15.77 -8.78
CA ASP A 171 -8.53 -17.23 -8.88
C ASP A 171 -7.26 -17.89 -9.47
N PRO A 172 -7.09 -19.22 -9.36
CA PRO A 172 -5.87 -19.91 -9.79
C PRO A 172 -5.54 -19.81 -11.28
N ASP A 173 -6.48 -19.40 -12.12
CA ASP A 173 -6.28 -19.11 -13.55
C ASP A 173 -5.80 -17.67 -13.82
N GLY A 174 -5.67 -16.85 -12.77
CA GLY A 174 -5.29 -15.44 -12.85
C GLY A 174 -6.45 -14.50 -13.16
N SER A 175 -7.68 -14.99 -13.30
CA SER A 175 -8.89 -14.16 -13.42
C SER A 175 -9.26 -13.52 -12.08
N VAL A 176 -10.00 -12.41 -12.11
CA VAL A 176 -10.39 -11.68 -10.88
C VAL A 176 -11.89 -11.36 -10.80
N SER A 177 -12.41 -11.40 -9.58
CA SER A 177 -13.81 -11.14 -9.22
C SER A 177 -13.93 -10.20 -8.02
N MET A 178 -15.03 -9.45 -7.90
CA MET A 178 -15.25 -8.53 -6.78
C MET A 178 -16.08 -9.23 -5.68
N ASP A 179 -15.51 -9.35 -4.48
CA ASP A 179 -16.17 -9.94 -3.29
C ASP A 179 -16.72 -8.85 -2.35
N LEU A 180 -16.06 -7.68 -2.31
CA LEU A 180 -16.56 -6.50 -1.62
C LEU A 180 -16.36 -5.24 -2.45
N ALA A 181 -17.46 -4.55 -2.78
CA ALA A 181 -17.41 -3.17 -3.25
C ALA A 181 -17.12 -2.21 -2.08
N GLY A 182 -16.22 -1.25 -2.30
CA GLY A 182 -16.04 -0.08 -1.44
C GLY A 182 -17.16 0.96 -1.61
N PRO A 183 -17.06 2.11 -0.91
CA PRO A 183 -17.95 3.26 -1.11
C PRO A 183 -17.93 3.77 -2.56
N GLN A 184 -18.92 4.58 -2.92
CA GLN A 184 -19.00 5.27 -4.22
C GLN A 184 -19.08 6.79 -4.07
N GLU A 185 -19.05 7.29 -2.84
CA GLU A 185 -19.10 8.72 -2.52
C GLU A 185 -17.76 9.16 -1.91
N HIS A 186 -17.09 10.12 -2.57
CA HIS A 186 -15.83 10.70 -2.10
C HIS A 186 -16.08 12.05 -1.43
N LEU A 187 -15.58 12.22 -0.21
CA LEU A 187 -15.30 13.55 0.31
C LEU A 187 -14.02 14.09 -0.37
N PRO A 188 -13.97 15.39 -0.75
CA PRO A 188 -12.75 15.99 -1.27
C PRO A 188 -11.60 15.83 -0.27
N ALA A 189 -10.49 15.24 -0.71
CA ALA A 189 -9.31 15.07 0.13
C ALA A 189 -8.72 16.44 0.54
N GLU A 190 -8.45 16.62 1.83
CA GLU A 190 -7.78 17.83 2.31
C GLU A 190 -6.39 17.98 1.65
N GLN A 191 -6.04 19.20 1.24
CA GLN A 191 -4.75 19.51 0.65
C GLN A 191 -3.67 19.65 1.73
N THR A 192 -3.27 18.50 2.28
CA THR A 192 -2.12 18.36 3.18
C THR A 192 -0.82 18.29 2.38
N ALA A 193 0.31 18.57 3.04
CA ALA A 193 1.64 18.39 2.45
C ALA A 193 1.89 16.94 1.96
N VAL A 194 1.23 15.94 2.57
CA VAL A 194 1.38 14.52 2.19
C VAL A 194 0.53 14.19 0.96
N SER A 195 -0.76 14.54 0.95
CA SER A 195 -1.62 14.34 -0.22
C SER A 195 -1.09 15.11 -1.44
N ARG A 196 -0.54 16.30 -1.24
CA ARG A 196 0.12 17.07 -2.31
C ARG A 196 1.42 16.41 -2.80
N TRP A 197 2.29 15.93 -1.91
CA TRP A 197 3.51 15.23 -2.32
C TRP A 197 3.22 13.91 -3.06
N VAL A 198 2.20 13.15 -2.62
CA VAL A 198 1.75 11.95 -3.34
C VAL A 198 1.22 12.31 -4.73
N ASN A 199 0.52 13.45 -4.90
CA ASN A 199 0.09 13.93 -6.21
C ASN A 199 1.27 14.19 -7.16
N GLU A 200 2.35 14.82 -6.68
CA GLU A 200 3.55 15.09 -7.49
C GLU A 200 4.30 13.82 -7.91
N VAL A 201 4.47 12.85 -7.00
CA VAL A 201 5.12 11.57 -7.31
C VAL A 201 4.28 10.76 -8.31
N VAL A 202 2.95 10.74 -8.16
CA VAL A 202 2.07 10.07 -9.13
C VAL A 202 2.09 10.80 -10.48
N TYR A 203 2.15 12.13 -10.51
CA TYR A 203 2.25 12.92 -11.74
C TYR A 203 3.55 12.64 -12.51
N GLU A 204 4.70 12.55 -11.82
CA GLU A 204 5.97 12.14 -12.43
C GLU A 204 5.85 10.78 -13.14
N GLN A 205 5.25 9.79 -12.46
CA GLN A 205 5.11 8.44 -13.00
C GLN A 205 4.07 8.36 -14.13
N VAL A 206 3.02 9.20 -14.12
CA VAL A 206 2.10 9.36 -15.26
C VAL A 206 2.84 9.89 -16.50
N LEU A 207 3.68 10.91 -16.35
CA LEU A 207 4.47 11.43 -17.48
C LEU A 207 5.49 10.38 -17.98
N ALA A 208 6.18 9.69 -17.07
CA ALA A 208 7.14 8.64 -17.41
C ALA A 208 6.51 7.41 -18.09
N THR A 209 5.21 7.16 -17.86
CA THR A 209 4.44 6.06 -18.51
C THR A 209 3.84 6.49 -19.86
N ALA A 210 3.79 7.80 -20.15
CA ALA A 210 3.27 8.38 -21.38
C ALA A 210 4.36 8.84 -22.37
N SER A 211 5.64 8.51 -22.09
CA SER A 211 6.83 8.89 -22.85
C SER A 211 7.41 7.73 -23.66
#